data_AF-A0A1X7T8M3-F1
#
_entry.id   AF-A0A1X7T8M3-F1
#
_cell.length_a   1.000
_cell.length_b   1.000
_cell.length_c   1.000
_cell.angle_alpha   90.00
_cell.angle_beta   90.00
_cell.angle_gamma   90.00
#
_symmetry.space_group_name_H-M   'P 1'
#
loop_
_entity.id
_entity.type
_entity.pdbx_description
1 polymer ?
#
loop_
_entity_poly.entity_id
_entity_poly.type
_entity_poly.pdbx_seq_one_letter_code
_entity_poly.pdbx_strand_id
1 'polypeptide(L)' 'MNWYDLMCVLAKCNGKSLSDDEIKELSISGRRRLLSGYPVIVAHHFSHRFQAFMNYTLNGASKPIGE' A
#
# COMPACT_ATOMS: atom_id res chain seq x y z
N MET A 1 -0.13 -7.06 -2.65
CA MET A 1 -0.01 -6.44 -1.32
C MET A 1 -0.81 -5.14 -1.27
N ASN A 2 -1.83 -5.07 -0.43
CA ASN A 2 -2.62 -3.85 -0.19
C ASN A 2 -1.88 -2.92 0.80
N TRP A 3 -2.46 -1.76 1.12
CA TRP A 3 -1.85 -0.81 2.07
C TRP A 3 -1.84 -1.32 3.51
N TYR A 4 -2.81 -2.14 3.89
CA TYR A 4 -2.89 -2.75 5.20
C TYR A 4 -1.77 -3.78 5.39
N ASP A 5 -1.57 -4.68 4.42
CA ASP A 5 -0.47 -5.65 4.43
C ASP A 5 0.90 -4.94 4.56
N LEU A 6 1.07 -3.80 3.87
CA LEU A 6 2.26 -2.98 4.02
C LEU A 6 2.42 -2.49 5.46
N MET A 7 1.36 -1.96 6.08
CA MET A 7 1.41 -1.52 7.47
C MET A 7 1.76 -2.67 8.43
N CYS A 8 1.23 -3.88 8.21
CA CYS A 8 1.62 -5.07 8.99
C CYS A 8 3.12 -5.36 8.88
N VAL A 9 3.68 -5.29 7.68
CA VAL A 9 5.14 -5.46 7.47
C VAL A 9 5.93 -4.36 8.17
N LEU A 10 5.53 -3.09 8.02
CA LEU A 10 6.23 -1.97 8.64
C LEU A 10 6.17 -1.99 10.17
N ALA A 11 5.05 -2.45 10.74
CA ALA A 11 4.92 -2.63 12.18
C ALA A 11 5.92 -3.66 12.71
N LYS A 12 6.05 -4.80 12.02
CA LYS A 12 7.05 -5.84 12.32
C LYS A 12 8.48 -5.29 12.24
N CYS A 13 8.78 -4.47 11.23
CA CYS A 13 10.10 -3.82 11.11
C CYS A 13 10.46 -2.92 12.31
N ASN A 14 9.47 -2.29 12.94
CA ASN A 14 9.67 -1.44 14.12
C ASN A 14 9.91 -2.22 15.42
N GLY A 15 10.00 -3.55 15.39
CA GLY A 15 10.07 -4.38 16.60
C GLY A 15 8.82 -4.32 17.46
N LYS A 16 7.78 -3.62 17.01
CA LYS A 16 6.46 -3.60 17.64
C LYS A 16 5.66 -4.74 17.02
N SER A 17 5.39 -5.75 17.82
CA SER A 17 4.37 -6.77 17.49
C SER A 17 2.98 -6.14 17.62
N LEU A 18 2.68 -5.12 16.81
CA LEU A 18 1.29 -4.71 16.64
C LEU A 18 0.57 -5.88 15.98
N SER A 19 -0.45 -6.37 16.66
CA SER A 19 -1.38 -7.33 16.11
C SER A 19 -2.11 -6.71 14.92
N ASP A 20 -2.65 -7.57 14.07
CA ASP A 20 -3.44 -7.18 12.91
C ASP A 20 -4.62 -6.26 13.31
N ASP A 21 -5.24 -6.51 14.46
CA ASP A 21 -6.36 -5.71 14.94
C ASP A 21 -5.92 -4.33 15.45
N GLU A 22 -4.77 -4.23 16.12
CA GLU A 22 -4.20 -2.93 16.50
C GLU A 22 -3.86 -2.07 15.28
N ILE A 23 -3.42 -2.68 14.18
CA ILE A 23 -3.15 -1.96 12.93
C ILE A 23 -4.44 -1.44 12.28
N LYS A 24 -5.53 -2.23 12.34
CA LYS A 24 -6.84 -1.76 11.87
C LYS A 24 -7.32 -0.57 12.69
N GLU A 25 -7.13 -0.61 13.99
CA GLU A 25 -7.57 0.44 14.92
C GLU A 25 -6.63 1.67 14.98
N LEU A 26 -5.48 1.64 14.29
CA LEU A 26 -4.60 2.80 14.22
C LEU A 26 -5.35 4.04 13.73
N SER A 27 -5.25 5.12 14.50
CA SER A 27 -5.72 6.44 14.10
C SER A 27 -4.99 6.91 12.83
N ILE A 28 -5.58 7.88 12.11
CA ILE A 28 -4.97 8.46 10.90
C ILE A 28 -3.55 8.97 11.18
N SER A 29 -3.34 9.62 12.32
CA SER A 29 -2.02 10.10 12.74
C SER A 29 -1.06 8.94 13.04
N GLY A 30 -1.53 7.87 13.68
CA GLY A 30 -0.76 6.64 13.91
C GLY A 30 -0.31 5.97 12.61
N ARG A 31 -1.23 5.83 11.64
CA ARG A 31 -0.93 5.30 10.30
C ARG A 31 0.09 6.15 9.57
N ARG A 32 -0.06 7.48 9.59
CA ARG A 32 0.90 8.41 8.98
C ARG A 32 2.29 8.30 9.61
N ARG A 33 2.35 8.19 10.94
CA ARG A 33 3.62 7.99 11.66
C ARG A 33 4.29 6.67 11.27
N LEU A 34 3.53 5.59 11.14
CA LEU A 34 4.05 4.28 10.73
C LEU A 34 4.62 4.32 9.31
N LEU A 35 3.87 4.89 8.36
CA LEU A 35 4.30 5.01 6.96
C LEU A 35 5.54 5.92 6.82
N SER A 36 5.55 7.06 7.51
CA SER A 36 6.67 8.01 7.44
C SER A 36 7.97 7.48 8.04
N GLY A 37 7.93 6.41 8.85
CA GLY A 37 9.13 5.73 9.33
C GLY A 37 9.90 4.96 8.26
N TYR A 38 9.25 4.64 7.13
CA TYR A 38 9.83 3.83 6.05
C TYR A 38 9.56 4.43 4.66
N PRO A 39 10.01 5.66 4.40
CA PRO A 39 9.62 6.42 3.21
C PRO A 39 10.00 5.72 1.90
N VAL A 40 11.15 5.05 1.85
CA VAL A 40 11.62 4.33 0.65
C VAL A 40 10.70 3.13 0.32
N ILE A 41 10.35 2.34 1.34
CA ILE A 41 9.48 1.16 1.17
C ILE A 41 8.08 1.62 0.74
N VAL A 42 7.56 2.68 1.35
CA VAL A 42 6.25 3.27 1.02
C VAL A 42 6.24 3.80 -0.41
N ALA A 43 7.28 4.53 -0.84
CA ALA A 43 7.38 5.04 -2.20
C ALA A 43 7.43 3.90 -3.23
N HIS A 44 8.19 2.84 -2.95
CA HIS A 44 8.25 1.67 -3.82
C HIS A 44 6.90 0.95 -3.94
N HIS A 45 6.20 0.74 -2.81
CA HIS A 45 4.85 0.14 -2.81
C HIS A 45 3.85 0.99 -3.59
N PHE A 46 3.86 2.31 -3.40
CA PHE A 46 3.04 3.24 -4.16
C PHE A 46 3.33 3.12 -5.67
N SER A 47 4.60 3.15 -6.07
CA SER A 47 5.01 3.04 -7.48
C SER A 47 4.49 1.75 -8.11
N HIS A 48 4.66 0.61 -7.45
CA HIS A 48 4.15 -0.68 -7.92
C HIS A 48 2.62 -0.68 -8.09
N ARG A 49 1.88 -0.14 -7.12
CA ARG A 49 0.40 -0.05 -7.21
C ARG A 49 -0.04 0.91 -8.31
N PHE A 50 0.65 2.03 -8.47
CA PHE A 50 0.38 3.01 -9.50
C PHE A 50 0.61 2.40 -10.90
N GLN A 51 1.71 1.68 -11.10
CA GLN A 51 1.97 0.95 -12.35
C GLN A 51 0.88 -0.08 -12.63
N ALA A 52 0.48 -0.88 -11.64
CA ALA A 52 -0.60 -1.85 -11.81
C ALA A 52 -1.94 -1.17 -12.17
N PHE A 53 -2.25 -0.04 -11.55
CA PHE A 53 -3.43 0.76 -11.88
C PHE A 53 -3.37 1.30 -13.31
N MET A 54 -2.25 1.92 -13.71
CA MET A 54 -2.07 2.44 -15.07
C MET A 54 -2.19 1.32 -16.12
N ASN A 55 -1.57 0.17 -15.87
CA ASN A 55 -1.69 -0.99 -16.75
C ASN A 55 -3.14 -1.46 -16.87
N TYR A 56 -3.89 -1.51 -15.77
CA TYR A 56 -5.31 -1.83 -15.80
C TYR A 56 -6.13 -0.79 -16.58
N THR A 57 -5.88 0.51 -16.39
CA THR A 57 -6.61 1.56 -17.12
C THR A 57 -6.29 1.55 -18.60
N LEU A 58 -5.01 1.44 -18.97
CA LEU A 58 -4.56 1.45 -20.37
C LEU A 58 -5.00 0.18 -21.11
N ASN A 59 -4.87 -1.00 -20.49
CA ASN A 59 -5.28 -2.29 -21.07
C ASN A 59 -6.77 -2.60 -20.88
N GLY A 60 -7.45 -1.91 -19.96
CA GLY A 60 -8.91 -1.97 -19.80
C GLY A 60 -9.64 -1.03 -20.75
N ALA A 61 -8.99 0.07 -21.17
CA ALA A 61 -9.47 0.94 -22.23
C ALA A 61 -9.31 0.32 -23.63
N SER A 62 -8.45 -0.70 -23.78
CA SER A 62 -8.38 -1.51 -25.01
C SER A 62 -9.50 -2.54 -25.07
N LYS A 63 -10.76 -2.09 -25.16
CA LYS A 63 -11.68 -2.83 -26.04
C LYS A 63 -11.17 -2.63 -27.46
N PRO A 64 -11.11 -3.66 -28.31
CA PRO A 64 -10.77 -3.44 -29.71
C PRO A 64 -11.79 -2.43 -30.27
N ILE A 65 -11.31 -1.37 -30.91
CA ILE A 65 -12.17 -0.57 -31.77
C ILE A 65 -12.49 -1.48 -32.97
N GLY A 66 -13.66 -2.12 -32.97
CA GLY A 66 -14.11 -2.98 -34.08
C GLY A 66 -14.85 -4.28 -33.73
N GLU A 67 -15.55 -4.39 -32.58
CA GLU A 67 -16.70 -5.30 -32.45
C GLU A 67 -18.01 -4.57 -32.76
#